data_AF-A0A4V2ULV3-F1
#
_entry.id   AF-A0A4V2ULV3-F1
#
_cell.length_a   1.000
_cell.length_b   1.000
_cell.length_c   1.000
_cell.angle_alpha   90.00
_cell.angle_beta   90.00
_cell.angle_gamma   90.00
#
_symmetry.space_group_name_H-M   'P 1'
#
loop_
_entity.id
_entity.type
_entity.pdbx_description
1 polymer ?
#
loop_
_entity_poly.entity_id
_entity_poly.type
_entity_poly.pdbx_seq_one_letter_code
_entity_poly.pdbx_strand_id
1 'polypeptide(L)'
;MMGFAFLICALFLFAAPAFAQSVALTIPENARAKTYGDGWNCNRGYRRDGDVCVVVIVPENAYQTNLTYGSGWECLHGFRAGVDGDCIAVIVPDGGFLDPSGEQWNCLRGYLKVADHCQEIVLPENSYLSDEPYGPPWTCKRGFEAKEDVCSAISVPVNAYLNSSEYGKPWTCERGFLEQGDVCEEVVIPAHAYFDDATYGTGWKCARGYAVAGNSCEVIDMPANAHLDRSGNRWACDRSFQRSNGRCVLDN
;
A
#
# COMPACT_ATOMS: atom_id res chain seq x y z
N MET A 1 53.74 72.56 -8.94
CA MET A 1 55.05 72.32 -8.28
C MET A 1 54.81 71.28 -7.19
N MET A 2 55.58 70.19 -7.21
CA MET A 2 55.61 69.07 -6.24
C MET A 2 54.30 68.28 -6.06
N GLY A 3 54.27 66.95 -6.04
CA GLY A 3 55.33 65.93 -6.05
C GLY A 3 54.68 64.65 -5.50
N PHE A 4 54.69 63.58 -6.29
CA PHE A 4 54.17 62.26 -5.95
C PHE A 4 54.97 61.62 -4.81
N ALA A 5 54.28 61.00 -3.85
CA ALA A 5 54.85 59.93 -3.02
C ALA A 5 53.74 58.93 -2.68
N PHE A 6 53.72 57.81 -3.40
CA PHE A 6 52.91 56.63 -3.09
C PHE A 6 53.38 56.03 -1.77
N LEU A 7 52.47 55.84 -0.82
CA LEU A 7 52.71 55.05 0.38
C LEU A 7 51.76 53.85 0.38
N ILE A 8 52.32 52.68 0.05
CA ILE A 8 51.66 51.37 0.09
C ILE A 8 51.49 51.02 1.57
N CYS A 9 50.26 51.05 2.08
CA CYS A 9 49.92 50.64 3.43
C CYS A 9 49.50 49.16 3.40
N ALA A 10 50.38 48.27 3.85
CA ALA A 10 50.12 46.84 3.94
C ALA A 10 49.08 46.57 5.05
N LEU A 11 47.89 46.10 4.66
CA LEU A 11 46.87 45.58 5.58
C LEU A 11 47.34 44.21 6.12
N PHE A 12 47.93 44.21 7.32
CA PHE A 12 48.12 43.01 8.11
C PHE A 12 46.78 42.62 8.76
N LEU A 13 46.18 41.52 8.27
CA LEU A 13 45.08 40.83 8.94
C LEU A 13 45.62 40.23 10.26
N PHE A 14 45.43 40.95 11.36
CA PHE A 14 45.58 40.38 12.70
C PHE A 14 44.44 39.38 12.92
N ALA A 15 44.72 38.10 12.69
CA ALA A 15 43.92 37.03 13.24
C ALA A 15 44.13 37.03 14.76
N ALA A 16 43.22 37.65 15.50
CA ALA A 16 43.19 37.51 16.94
C ALA A 16 42.93 36.03 17.27
N PRO A 17 43.74 35.38 18.12
CA PRO A 17 43.40 34.05 18.60
C PRO A 17 42.11 34.17 19.41
N ALA A 18 41.05 33.51 18.96
CA ALA A 18 39.87 33.29 19.78
C ALA A 18 40.25 32.35 20.92
N PHE A 19 40.55 32.90 22.10
CA PHE A 19 40.65 32.11 23.32
C PHE A 19 39.24 31.64 23.68
N ALA A 20 38.99 30.34 23.55
CA ALA A 20 37.87 29.72 24.22
C ALA A 20 38.08 29.92 25.73
N GLN A 21 37.20 30.69 26.38
CA GLN A 21 37.18 30.77 27.84
C GLN A 21 36.80 29.37 28.36
N SER A 22 37.79 28.63 28.87
CA SER A 22 37.53 27.51 29.76
C SER A 22 37.03 28.07 31.09
N VAL A 23 35.73 28.41 31.14
CA VAL A 23 35.05 28.49 32.42
C VAL A 23 35.21 27.11 33.04
N ALA A 24 35.96 27.01 34.14
CA ALA A 24 36.00 25.81 34.94
C ALA A 24 34.57 25.56 35.42
N LEU A 25 33.81 24.77 34.65
CA LEU A 25 32.49 24.32 35.03
C LEU A 25 32.68 23.49 36.30
N THR A 26 32.48 24.13 37.45
CA THR A 26 32.46 23.45 38.73
C THR A 26 31.42 22.36 38.63
N ILE A 27 31.87 21.10 38.68
CA ILE A 27 30.99 19.94 38.58
C ILE A 27 30.07 19.99 39.81
N PRO A 28 28.74 20.07 39.62
CA PRO A 28 27.81 20.16 40.74
C PRO A 28 27.75 18.83 41.51
N GLU A 29 27.18 18.87 42.71
CA GLU A 29 26.97 17.66 43.50
C GLU A 29 26.13 16.63 42.73
N ASN A 30 26.42 15.34 42.94
CA ASN A 30 25.77 14.23 42.23
C ASN A 30 25.96 14.24 40.70
N ALA A 31 27.02 14.89 40.21
CA ALA A 31 27.45 14.83 38.82
C ALA A 31 28.88 14.30 38.69
N ARG A 32 29.22 13.84 37.47
CA ARG A 32 30.58 13.47 37.06
C ARG A 32 30.94 14.16 35.75
N ALA A 33 32.23 14.45 35.57
CA ALA A 33 32.74 14.98 34.31
C ALA A 33 32.40 14.02 33.15
N LYS A 34 32.11 14.58 31.98
CA LYS A 34 31.97 13.80 30.75
C LYS A 34 33.32 13.21 30.37
N THR A 35 33.29 12.00 29.82
CA THR A 35 34.49 11.32 29.28
C THR A 35 34.99 11.93 27.96
N TYR A 36 34.15 12.71 27.28
CA TYR A 36 34.49 13.45 26.06
C TYR A 36 33.68 14.75 25.97
N GLY A 37 34.32 15.80 25.46
CA GLY A 37 33.76 17.15 25.39
C GLY A 37 33.71 17.86 26.75
N ASP A 38 33.32 19.14 26.73
CA ASP A 38 33.18 19.94 27.95
C ASP A 38 31.84 19.68 28.66
N GLY A 39 31.88 19.74 30.00
CA GLY A 39 30.70 19.64 30.88
C GLY A 39 30.61 18.35 31.68
N TRP A 40 29.42 18.10 32.24
CA TRP A 40 29.16 17.02 33.21
C TRP A 40 27.86 16.27 32.90
N ASN A 41 27.73 15.07 33.46
CA ASN A 41 26.53 14.24 33.45
C ASN A 41 26.14 13.90 34.88
N CYS A 42 24.84 13.84 35.17
CA CYS A 42 24.38 13.37 36.48
C CYS A 42 24.79 11.93 36.76
N ASN A 43 25.01 11.64 38.04
CA ASN A 43 25.23 10.29 38.54
C ASN A 43 23.95 9.47 38.41
N ARG A 44 24.09 8.14 38.42
CA ARG A 44 22.95 7.22 38.32
C ARG A 44 21.98 7.47 39.48
N GLY A 45 20.68 7.55 39.18
CA GLY A 45 19.65 7.93 40.15
C GLY A 45 19.43 9.43 40.29
N TYR A 46 20.14 10.26 39.53
CA TYR A 46 19.98 11.71 39.48
C TYR A 46 19.71 12.17 38.04
N ARG A 47 18.88 13.20 37.91
CA ARG A 47 18.54 13.84 36.64
C ARG A 47 18.92 15.30 36.65
N ARG A 48 19.17 15.86 35.48
CA ARG A 48 19.52 17.27 35.32
C ARG A 48 18.30 18.16 35.50
N ASP A 49 18.45 19.17 36.35
CA ASP A 49 17.48 20.26 36.52
C ASP A 49 18.26 21.59 36.54
N GLY A 50 18.23 22.31 35.42
CA GLY A 50 19.13 23.45 35.20
C GLY A 50 20.61 23.07 35.28
N ASP A 51 21.33 23.70 36.21
CA ASP A 51 22.76 23.50 36.46
C ASP A 51 23.05 22.60 37.68
N VAL A 52 22.05 21.88 38.18
CA VAL A 52 22.19 20.92 39.27
C VAL A 52 21.70 19.53 38.87
N CYS A 53 22.11 18.52 39.65
CA CYS A 53 21.58 17.17 39.58
C CYS A 53 20.66 16.92 40.77
N VAL A 54 19.37 16.75 40.49
CA VAL A 54 18.36 16.43 41.50
C VAL A 54 18.10 14.92 41.52
N VAL A 55 17.76 14.39 42.69
CA VAL A 55 17.45 12.97 42.84
C VAL A 55 16.19 12.62 42.04
N VAL A 56 16.20 11.46 41.38
CA VAL A 56 15.01 10.92 40.71
C VAL A 56 14.11 10.29 41.76
N ILE A 57 12.98 10.94 42.03
CA ILE A 57 11.90 10.38 42.85
C ILE A 57 10.99 9.58 41.92
N VAL A 58 10.92 8.26 42.14
CA VAL A 58 10.09 7.35 41.36
C VAL A 58 8.71 7.28 42.04
N PRO A 59 7.62 7.69 41.38
CA PRO A 59 6.28 7.61 41.94
C PRO A 59 5.79 6.15 42.02
N GLU A 60 4.63 5.93 42.66
CA GLU A 60 3.97 4.63 42.65
C GLU A 60 3.61 4.22 41.21
N ASN A 61 3.69 2.92 40.89
CA ASN A 61 3.48 2.36 39.55
C ASN A 61 4.46 2.86 38.47
N ALA A 62 5.69 3.22 38.87
CA ALA A 62 6.78 3.58 37.96
C ALA A 62 8.06 2.79 38.24
N TYR A 63 8.98 2.80 37.27
CA TYR A 63 10.32 2.25 37.41
C TYR A 63 11.38 3.25 36.93
N GLN A 64 12.58 3.16 37.48
CA GLN A 64 13.68 4.05 37.15
C GLN A 64 14.35 3.65 35.84
N THR A 65 14.51 4.60 34.90
CA THR A 65 15.12 4.34 33.59
C THR A 65 16.63 4.59 33.56
N ASN A 66 17.19 5.20 34.62
CA ASN A 66 18.58 5.66 34.69
C ASN A 66 18.94 6.72 33.65
N LEU A 67 17.95 7.31 32.99
CA LEU A 67 18.13 8.46 32.14
C LEU A 67 18.41 9.69 33.00
N THR A 68 19.43 10.46 32.62
CA THR A 68 19.83 11.69 33.32
C THR A 68 19.07 12.92 32.81
N TYR A 69 18.18 12.73 31.83
CA TYR A 69 17.30 13.73 31.23
C TYR A 69 15.84 13.29 31.36
N GLY A 70 14.90 14.23 31.16
CA GLY A 70 13.47 13.97 31.34
C GLY A 70 13.11 13.73 32.81
N SER A 71 12.14 12.86 33.05
CA SER A 71 11.68 12.43 34.39
C SER A 71 12.68 11.50 35.09
N GLY A 72 13.49 10.73 34.34
CA GLY A 72 14.38 9.69 34.88
C GLY A 72 13.65 8.41 35.35
N TRP A 73 12.34 8.35 35.12
CA TRP A 73 11.46 7.22 35.41
C TRP A 73 10.40 7.10 34.31
N GLU A 74 9.85 5.90 34.16
CA GLU A 74 8.72 5.61 33.27
C GLU A 74 7.65 4.83 34.03
N CYS A 75 6.39 4.98 33.62
CA CYS A 75 5.30 4.23 34.21
C CYS A 75 5.41 2.73 33.89
N LEU A 76 4.91 1.88 34.79
CA LEU A 76 4.73 0.46 34.51
C LEU A 76 3.68 0.28 33.40
N HIS A 77 3.75 -0.84 32.67
CA HIS A 77 2.76 -1.18 31.64
C HIS A 77 1.35 -1.18 32.25
N GLY A 78 0.41 -0.50 31.58
CA GLY A 78 -0.95 -0.26 32.10
C GLY A 78 -1.12 1.04 32.87
N PHE A 79 -0.07 1.86 32.96
CA PHE A 79 -0.12 3.18 33.57
C PHE A 79 0.45 4.23 32.62
N ARG A 80 -0.08 5.44 32.69
CA ARG A 80 0.38 6.59 31.90
C ARG A 80 0.76 7.76 32.81
N ALA A 81 1.67 8.61 32.34
CA ALA A 81 2.06 9.80 33.08
C ALA A 81 0.89 10.77 33.24
N GLY A 82 0.59 11.12 34.49
CA GLY A 82 -0.32 12.19 34.86
C GLY A 82 0.36 13.56 34.80
N VAL A 83 -0.46 14.61 34.93
CA VAL A 83 0.01 16.01 34.84
C VAL A 83 0.91 16.37 36.02
N ASP A 84 0.68 15.75 37.18
CA ASP A 84 1.39 16.05 38.44
C ASP A 84 2.66 15.19 38.63
N GLY A 85 3.06 14.42 37.62
CA GLY A 85 4.21 13.53 37.70
C GLY A 85 3.94 12.23 38.44
N ASP A 86 2.69 11.78 38.44
CA ASP A 86 2.22 10.49 38.92
C ASP A 86 1.96 9.51 37.76
N CYS A 87 1.79 8.23 38.07
CA CYS A 87 1.41 7.21 37.10
C CYS A 87 -0.03 6.77 37.34
N ILE A 88 -0.91 7.10 36.40
CA ILE A 88 -2.35 6.86 36.49
C ILE A 88 -2.69 5.61 35.69
N ALA A 89 -3.48 4.70 36.28
CA ALA A 89 -3.91 3.48 35.63
C ALA A 89 -4.72 3.78 34.35
N VAL A 90 -4.42 3.06 33.28
CA VAL A 90 -5.17 3.10 32.03
C VAL A 90 -6.39 2.20 32.19
N ILE A 91 -7.58 2.80 32.23
CA ILE A 91 -8.84 2.06 32.29
C ILE A 91 -9.14 1.50 30.89
N VAL A 92 -9.17 0.17 30.80
CA VAL A 92 -9.50 -0.55 29.57
C VAL A 92 -10.97 -0.96 29.62
N PRO A 93 -11.80 -0.57 28.63
CA PRO A 93 -13.20 -0.98 28.58
C PRO A 93 -13.34 -2.46 28.21
N ASP A 94 -14.53 -3.03 28.44
CA ASP A 94 -14.88 -4.36 27.93
C ASP A 94 -14.69 -4.43 26.41
N GLY A 95 -14.13 -5.54 25.91
CA GLY A 95 -13.76 -5.67 24.51
C GLY A 95 -12.47 -4.93 24.11
N GLY A 96 -11.77 -4.30 25.07
CA GLY A 96 -10.50 -3.61 24.87
C GLY A 96 -9.27 -4.40 25.37
N PHE A 97 -8.09 -3.96 24.95
CA PHE A 97 -6.80 -4.42 25.46
C PHE A 97 -5.77 -3.28 25.45
N LEU A 98 -4.79 -3.34 26.36
CA LEU A 98 -3.68 -2.40 26.37
C LEU A 98 -2.80 -2.57 25.14
N ASP A 99 -2.37 -1.47 24.54
CA ASP A 99 -1.40 -1.51 23.46
C ASP A 99 0.00 -1.92 23.97
N PRO A 100 0.99 -2.13 23.08
CA PRO A 100 2.33 -2.52 23.50
C PRO A 100 3.03 -1.51 24.42
N SER A 101 2.67 -0.22 24.35
CA SER A 101 3.21 0.80 25.26
C SER A 101 2.62 0.66 26.66
N GLY A 102 1.35 0.22 26.75
CA GLY A 102 0.59 0.17 27.99
C GLY A 102 0.05 1.52 28.43
N GLU A 103 0.27 2.59 27.66
CA GLU A 103 -0.24 3.94 27.95
C GLU A 103 -1.60 4.21 27.29
N GLN A 104 -1.97 3.38 26.32
CA GLN A 104 -3.23 3.46 25.58
C GLN A 104 -3.87 2.08 25.43
N TRP A 105 -5.11 2.07 24.96
CA TRP A 105 -5.86 0.85 24.68
C TRP A 105 -6.45 0.86 23.26
N ASN A 106 -6.59 -0.34 22.72
CA ASN A 106 -7.23 -0.63 21.44
C ASN A 106 -8.36 -1.64 21.64
N CYS A 107 -9.29 -1.67 20.70
CA CYS A 107 -10.36 -2.67 20.71
C CYS A 107 -9.84 -4.01 20.19
N LEU A 108 -10.31 -5.10 20.80
CA LEU A 108 -10.09 -6.45 20.32
C LEU A 108 -10.66 -6.60 18.90
N ARG A 109 -10.14 -7.56 18.14
CA ARG A 109 -10.71 -7.93 16.85
C ARG A 109 -12.20 -8.27 17.02
N GLY A 110 -13.06 -7.70 16.18
CA GLY A 110 -14.51 -7.83 16.30
C GLY A 110 -15.17 -6.71 17.10
N TYR A 111 -14.43 -5.68 17.50
CA TYR A 111 -14.97 -4.51 18.17
C TYR A 111 -14.55 -3.21 17.46
N LEU A 112 -15.47 -2.25 17.41
CA LEU A 112 -15.25 -0.90 16.89
C LEU A 112 -15.01 0.07 18.05
N LYS A 113 -13.99 0.93 17.94
CA LYS A 113 -13.73 1.97 18.92
C LYS A 113 -14.74 3.11 18.76
N VAL A 114 -15.62 3.27 19.73
CA VAL A 114 -16.65 4.33 19.77
C VAL A 114 -16.43 5.15 21.02
N ALA A 115 -15.89 6.36 20.85
CA ALA A 115 -15.46 7.22 21.96
C ALA A 115 -14.53 6.50 22.95
N ASP A 116 -15.05 6.17 24.14
CA ASP A 116 -14.34 5.60 25.28
C ASP A 116 -14.64 4.11 25.53
N HIS A 117 -15.35 3.44 24.62
CA HIS A 117 -15.65 2.01 24.73
C HIS A 117 -15.43 1.27 23.41
N CYS A 118 -15.45 -0.06 23.51
CA CYS A 118 -15.39 -0.96 22.37
C CYS A 118 -16.78 -1.55 22.14
N GLN A 119 -17.38 -1.22 21.00
CA GLN A 119 -18.67 -1.75 20.59
C GLN A 119 -18.47 -3.03 19.76
N GLU A 120 -19.10 -4.13 20.16
CA GLU A 120 -19.04 -5.38 19.39
C GLU A 120 -19.64 -5.21 17.99
N ILE A 121 -18.94 -5.72 16.98
CA ILE A 121 -19.39 -5.72 15.59
C ILE A 121 -20.38 -6.87 15.41
N VAL A 122 -21.63 -6.53 15.11
CA VAL A 122 -22.64 -7.52 14.74
C VAL A 122 -22.43 -7.88 13.27
N LEU A 123 -22.07 -9.14 13.02
CA LEU A 123 -21.90 -9.66 11.67
C LEU A 123 -23.26 -10.06 11.07
N PRO A 124 -23.64 -9.52 9.90
CA PRO A 124 -24.80 -10.05 9.18
C PRO A 124 -24.53 -11.48 8.71
N GLU A 125 -25.61 -12.20 8.37
CA GLU A 125 -25.48 -13.54 7.80
C GLU A 125 -24.61 -13.49 6.54
N ASN A 126 -23.80 -14.54 6.30
CA ASN A 126 -22.89 -14.63 5.16
C ASN A 126 -21.80 -13.55 5.10
N SER A 127 -21.40 -12.98 6.24
CA SER A 127 -20.27 -12.06 6.35
C SER A 127 -19.12 -12.61 7.21
N TYR A 128 -17.99 -11.90 7.21
CA TYR A 128 -16.85 -12.08 8.11
C TYR A 128 -16.20 -10.72 8.40
N LEU A 129 -15.42 -10.63 9.49
CA LEU A 129 -14.74 -9.39 9.88
C LEU A 129 -13.72 -8.98 8.82
N SER A 130 -13.76 -7.71 8.42
CA SER A 130 -12.82 -7.13 7.48
C SER A 130 -11.44 -6.97 8.13
N ASP A 131 -10.39 -7.18 7.34
CA ASP A 131 -9.00 -6.87 7.70
C ASP A 131 -8.57 -5.49 7.16
N GLU A 132 -9.46 -4.80 6.44
CA GLU A 132 -9.15 -3.50 5.84
C GLU A 132 -9.13 -2.39 6.91
N PRO A 133 -8.06 -1.57 6.95
CA PRO A 133 -7.97 -0.47 7.91
C PRO A 133 -8.95 0.68 7.60
N TYR A 134 -9.42 0.76 6.35
CA TYR A 134 -10.38 1.73 5.87
C TYR A 134 -11.52 1.00 5.19
N GLY A 135 -12.76 1.23 5.62
CA GLY A 135 -13.94 0.60 5.04
C GLY A 135 -14.91 0.07 6.08
N PRO A 136 -15.94 -0.66 5.65
CA PRO A 136 -16.85 -1.35 6.56
C PRO A 136 -16.11 -2.35 7.45
N PRO A 137 -16.58 -2.57 8.70
CA PRO A 137 -15.93 -3.49 9.64
C PRO A 137 -16.09 -4.98 9.28
N TRP A 138 -16.85 -5.29 8.24
CA TRP A 138 -17.11 -6.63 7.75
C TRP A 138 -17.20 -6.67 6.22
N THR A 139 -17.00 -7.86 5.66
CA THR A 139 -17.08 -8.13 4.23
C THR A 139 -17.93 -9.38 3.99
N CYS A 140 -18.60 -9.44 2.84
CA CYS A 140 -19.39 -10.61 2.48
C CYS A 140 -18.51 -11.80 2.09
N LYS A 141 -18.93 -13.01 2.48
CA LYS A 141 -18.34 -14.27 2.03
C LYS A 141 -18.44 -14.37 0.50
N ARG A 142 -17.53 -15.12 -0.11
CA ARG A 142 -17.57 -15.40 -1.56
C ARG A 142 -18.96 -15.88 -1.99
N GLY A 143 -19.48 -15.30 -3.05
CA GLY A 143 -20.83 -15.58 -3.57
C GLY A 143 -21.93 -14.71 -2.97
N PHE A 144 -21.56 -13.75 -2.12
CA PHE A 144 -22.47 -12.74 -1.58
C PHE A 144 -21.93 -11.34 -1.86
N GLU A 145 -22.84 -10.40 -2.08
CA GLU A 145 -22.56 -8.99 -2.28
C GLU A 145 -23.24 -8.14 -1.20
N ALA A 146 -22.57 -7.07 -0.77
CA ALA A 146 -23.10 -6.15 0.22
C ALA A 146 -24.24 -5.33 -0.40
N LYS A 147 -25.43 -5.45 0.18
CA LYS A 147 -26.58 -4.58 -0.10
C LYS A 147 -27.00 -3.96 1.21
N GLU A 148 -26.68 -2.69 1.37
CA GLU A 148 -26.85 -1.97 2.64
C GLU A 148 -26.12 -2.72 3.77
N ASP A 149 -26.84 -3.13 4.81
CA ASP A 149 -26.30 -3.80 6.00
C ASP A 149 -26.40 -5.34 5.94
N VAL A 150 -26.65 -5.93 4.77
CA VAL A 150 -26.74 -7.39 4.60
C VAL A 150 -25.91 -7.90 3.43
N CYS A 151 -25.49 -9.16 3.55
CA CYS A 151 -24.87 -9.90 2.46
C CYS A 151 -25.93 -10.70 1.72
N SER A 152 -26.24 -10.27 0.49
CA SER A 152 -27.20 -10.94 -0.37
C SER A 152 -26.48 -11.88 -1.35
N ALA A 153 -27.07 -13.05 -1.64
CA ALA A 153 -26.46 -14.00 -2.57
C ALA A 153 -26.38 -13.39 -3.98
N ILE A 154 -25.23 -13.54 -4.61
CA ILE A 154 -24.99 -13.10 -5.98
C ILE A 154 -25.78 -14.03 -6.91
N SER A 155 -26.62 -13.42 -7.75
CA SER A 155 -27.34 -14.16 -8.78
C SER A 155 -26.40 -14.47 -9.94
N VAL A 156 -25.99 -15.73 -10.05
CA VAL A 156 -25.17 -16.23 -11.15
C VAL A 156 -26.11 -16.75 -12.25
N PRO A 157 -26.05 -16.23 -13.48
CA PRO A 157 -26.89 -16.72 -14.55
C PRO A 157 -26.52 -18.15 -14.96
N VAL A 158 -27.42 -18.79 -15.71
CA VAL A 158 -27.14 -20.11 -16.30
C VAL A 158 -25.95 -20.00 -17.25
N ASN A 159 -25.10 -21.03 -17.28
CA ASN A 159 -23.84 -21.05 -18.03
C ASN A 159 -22.82 -19.98 -17.58
N ALA A 160 -22.81 -19.65 -16.29
CA ALA A 160 -21.82 -18.78 -15.67
C ALA A 160 -21.33 -19.36 -14.35
N TYR A 161 -20.15 -18.90 -13.92
CA TYR A 161 -19.57 -19.26 -12.63
C TYR A 161 -19.06 -18.01 -11.90
N LEU A 162 -19.06 -18.05 -10.56
CA LEU A 162 -18.48 -16.98 -9.75
C LEU A 162 -16.97 -16.86 -10.04
N ASN A 163 -16.55 -15.67 -10.44
CA ASN A 163 -15.14 -15.38 -10.65
C ASN A 163 -14.51 -14.81 -9.36
N SER A 164 -13.24 -14.43 -9.42
CA SER A 164 -12.51 -13.80 -8.31
C SER A 164 -12.18 -12.34 -8.60
N SER A 165 -12.86 -11.72 -9.55
CA SER A 165 -12.61 -10.33 -9.91
C SER A 165 -13.19 -9.42 -8.84
N GLU A 166 -12.37 -8.51 -8.32
CA GLU A 166 -12.83 -7.44 -7.42
C GLU A 166 -13.54 -6.31 -8.18
N TYR A 167 -13.35 -6.27 -9.50
CA TYR A 167 -13.88 -5.24 -10.38
C TYR A 167 -14.74 -5.86 -11.49
N GLY A 168 -15.82 -5.18 -11.87
CA GLY A 168 -16.75 -5.65 -12.90
C GLY A 168 -17.76 -6.66 -12.36
N LYS A 169 -18.24 -7.56 -13.21
CA LYS A 169 -19.23 -8.57 -12.80
C LYS A 169 -18.59 -9.65 -11.93
N PRO A 170 -19.28 -10.11 -10.88
CA PRO A 170 -18.77 -11.13 -9.97
C PRO A 170 -18.82 -12.56 -10.54
N TRP A 171 -19.24 -12.70 -11.80
CA TRP A 171 -19.33 -13.97 -12.51
C TRP A 171 -18.77 -13.83 -13.92
N THR A 172 -18.34 -14.95 -14.49
CA THR A 172 -17.84 -15.06 -15.86
C THR A 172 -18.62 -16.17 -16.56
N CYS A 173 -18.94 -15.95 -17.83
CA CYS A 173 -19.58 -16.99 -18.64
C CYS A 173 -18.68 -18.23 -18.77
N GLU A 174 -19.31 -19.40 -18.81
CA GLU A 174 -18.65 -20.65 -19.13
C GLU A 174 -18.11 -20.62 -20.56
N ARG A 175 -17.12 -21.48 -20.82
CA ARG A 175 -16.54 -21.62 -22.16
C ARG A 175 -17.64 -22.00 -23.16
N GLY A 176 -17.73 -21.27 -24.27
CA GLY A 176 -18.78 -21.45 -25.28
C GLY A 176 -19.95 -20.48 -25.13
N PHE A 177 -19.93 -19.61 -24.12
CA PHE A 177 -20.94 -18.57 -23.90
C PHE A 177 -20.32 -17.19 -23.84
N LEU A 178 -21.05 -16.18 -24.32
CA LEU A 178 -20.67 -14.76 -24.27
C LEU A 178 -21.64 -13.97 -23.41
N GLU A 179 -21.10 -12.96 -22.72
CA GLU A 179 -21.89 -12.05 -21.89
C GLU A 179 -22.76 -11.15 -22.78
N GLN A 180 -24.07 -11.20 -22.58
CA GLN A 180 -25.04 -10.28 -23.17
C GLN A 180 -25.96 -9.74 -22.08
N GLY A 181 -25.67 -8.53 -21.59
CA GLY A 181 -26.35 -8.04 -20.39
C GLY A 181 -26.08 -8.97 -19.21
N ASP A 182 -27.11 -9.36 -18.47
CA ASP A 182 -26.99 -10.22 -17.29
C ASP A 182 -27.17 -11.72 -17.55
N VAL A 183 -26.99 -12.15 -18.80
CA VAL A 183 -27.05 -13.56 -19.20
C VAL A 183 -25.82 -13.96 -20.01
N CYS A 184 -25.57 -15.27 -20.02
CA CYS A 184 -24.56 -15.89 -20.86
C CYS A 184 -25.25 -16.61 -22.02
N GLU A 185 -25.11 -16.05 -23.22
CA GLU A 185 -25.69 -16.60 -24.43
C GLU A 185 -24.69 -17.50 -25.16
N GLU A 186 -25.17 -18.61 -25.70
CA GLU A 186 -24.33 -19.57 -26.41
C GLU A 186 -23.72 -18.95 -27.68
N VAL A 187 -22.43 -19.20 -27.89
CA VAL A 187 -21.74 -18.79 -29.10
C VAL A 187 -22.16 -19.69 -30.25
N VAL A 188 -22.90 -19.13 -31.20
CA VAL A 188 -23.23 -19.83 -32.46
C VAL A 188 -21.98 -19.86 -33.34
N ILE A 189 -21.35 -21.03 -33.44
CA ILE A 189 -20.17 -21.25 -34.28
C ILE A 189 -20.64 -21.64 -35.70
N PRO A 190 -20.38 -20.81 -36.73
CA PRO A 190 -20.78 -21.14 -38.09
C PRO A 190 -19.96 -22.31 -38.68
N ALA A 191 -20.41 -22.87 -39.80
CA ALA A 191 -19.64 -23.87 -40.53
C ALA A 191 -18.24 -23.35 -40.86
N HIS A 192 -17.24 -24.22 -40.76
CA HIS A 192 -15.83 -23.88 -40.97
C HIS A 192 -15.24 -22.86 -39.99
N ALA A 193 -15.84 -22.72 -38.80
CA ALA A 193 -15.28 -21.99 -37.67
C ALA A 193 -15.01 -22.90 -36.46
N TYR A 194 -14.27 -22.38 -35.49
CA TYR A 194 -14.03 -23.01 -34.19
C TYR A 194 -14.10 -21.97 -33.07
N PHE A 195 -14.39 -22.42 -31.85
CA PHE A 195 -14.50 -21.55 -30.68
C PHE A 195 -13.17 -20.83 -30.37
N ASP A 196 -13.25 -19.56 -30.01
CA ASP A 196 -12.12 -18.71 -29.63
C ASP A 196 -12.38 -18.10 -28.25
N ASP A 197 -11.51 -18.36 -27.27
CA ASP A 197 -11.64 -17.85 -25.89
C ASP A 197 -11.07 -16.44 -25.69
N ALA A 198 -10.86 -15.70 -26.78
CA ALA A 198 -10.45 -14.31 -26.69
C ALA A 198 -11.52 -13.49 -25.96
N THR A 199 -11.07 -12.67 -25.01
CA THR A 199 -11.92 -11.79 -24.18
C THR A 199 -12.68 -10.73 -24.98
N TYR A 200 -12.38 -10.59 -26.26
CA TYR A 200 -12.95 -9.63 -27.19
C TYR A 200 -13.15 -10.29 -28.55
N GLY A 201 -14.24 -9.92 -29.25
CA GLY A 201 -14.59 -10.44 -30.57
C GLY A 201 -15.88 -11.25 -30.56
N THR A 202 -16.05 -12.10 -31.58
CA THR A 202 -17.28 -12.87 -31.84
C THR A 202 -17.34 -14.23 -31.14
N GLY A 203 -16.30 -14.59 -30.36
CA GLY A 203 -16.20 -15.89 -29.66
C GLY A 203 -15.86 -17.08 -30.56
N TRP A 204 -15.54 -16.83 -31.83
CA TRP A 204 -15.12 -17.86 -32.78
C TRP A 204 -14.13 -17.30 -33.81
N LYS A 205 -13.35 -18.19 -34.41
CA LYS A 205 -12.45 -17.90 -35.53
C LYS A 205 -12.67 -18.87 -36.67
N CYS A 206 -12.46 -18.41 -37.90
CA CYS A 206 -12.52 -19.29 -39.05
C CYS A 206 -11.39 -20.32 -39.01
N ALA A 207 -11.70 -21.56 -39.41
CA ALA A 207 -10.70 -22.58 -39.66
C ALA A 207 -9.72 -22.12 -40.76
N ARG A 208 -8.50 -22.67 -40.75
CA ARG A 208 -7.49 -22.37 -41.76
C ARG A 208 -8.02 -22.69 -43.16
N GLY A 209 -7.88 -21.74 -44.09
CA GLY A 209 -8.43 -21.81 -45.45
C GLY A 209 -9.76 -21.07 -45.63
N TYR A 210 -10.33 -20.51 -44.56
CA TYR A 210 -11.57 -19.74 -44.59
C TYR A 210 -11.35 -18.34 -44.05
N ALA A 211 -12.10 -17.36 -44.58
CA ALA A 211 -12.07 -15.96 -44.15
C ALA A 211 -13.45 -15.52 -43.66
N VAL A 212 -13.48 -14.53 -42.76
CA VAL A 212 -14.73 -13.98 -42.21
C VAL A 212 -15.49 -13.23 -43.30
N ALA A 213 -16.75 -13.59 -43.50
CA ALA A 213 -17.70 -12.92 -44.38
C ALA A 213 -18.99 -12.64 -43.60
N GLY A 214 -19.08 -11.46 -42.98
CA GLY A 214 -20.19 -11.16 -42.06
C GLY A 214 -20.17 -12.08 -40.83
N ASN A 215 -21.19 -12.94 -40.70
CA ASN A 215 -21.32 -13.89 -39.58
C ASN A 215 -21.07 -15.36 -40.01
N SER A 216 -20.32 -15.57 -41.09
CA SER A 216 -19.93 -16.89 -41.59
C SER A 216 -18.45 -16.94 -41.96
N CYS A 217 -17.96 -18.16 -42.20
CA CYS A 217 -16.63 -18.41 -42.73
C CYS A 217 -16.74 -18.95 -44.16
N GLU A 218 -16.26 -18.18 -45.11
CA GLU A 218 -16.26 -18.55 -46.53
C GLU A 218 -14.87 -19.01 -46.95
N VAL A 219 -14.83 -19.95 -47.90
CA VAL A 219 -13.56 -20.48 -48.41
C VAL A 219 -12.77 -19.36 -49.08
N ILE A 220 -11.47 -19.32 -48.81
CA ILE A 220 -10.58 -18.37 -49.45
C ILE A 220 -10.37 -18.81 -50.90
N ASP A 221 -10.83 -17.98 -51.84
CA ASP A 221 -10.47 -18.14 -53.25
C ASP A 221 -8.98 -17.79 -53.43
N MET A 222 -8.17 -18.81 -53.68
CA MET A 222 -6.72 -18.69 -53.75
C MET A 222 -6.31 -18.34 -55.19
N PRO A 223 -5.79 -17.12 -55.44
CA PRO A 223 -5.28 -16.80 -56.77
C PRO A 223 -4.01 -17.62 -57.08
N ALA A 224 -3.70 -17.76 -58.37
CA ALA A 224 -2.46 -18.40 -58.78
C ALA A 224 -1.23 -17.67 -58.19
N ASN A 225 -0.22 -18.45 -57.80
CA ASN A 225 1.02 -17.97 -57.16
C ASN A 225 0.80 -17.30 -55.79
N ALA A 226 -0.12 -17.86 -54.99
CA ALA A 226 -0.38 -17.44 -53.62
C ALA A 226 -0.47 -18.63 -52.67
N HIS A 227 -0.21 -18.37 -51.39
CA HIS A 227 -0.35 -19.32 -50.29
C HIS A 227 -1.10 -18.69 -49.11
N LEU A 228 -1.65 -19.52 -48.23
CA LEU A 228 -2.23 -19.04 -46.97
C LEU A 228 -1.15 -18.44 -46.08
N ASP A 229 -1.43 -17.28 -45.50
CA ASP A 229 -0.51 -16.62 -44.58
C ASP A 229 -0.37 -17.40 -43.24
N ARG A 230 0.41 -16.85 -42.31
CA ARG A 230 0.62 -17.45 -40.99
C ARG A 230 -0.68 -17.62 -40.20
N SER A 231 -1.60 -16.66 -40.29
CA SER A 231 -2.91 -16.76 -39.64
C SER A 231 -3.75 -17.88 -40.24
N GLY A 232 -3.60 -18.11 -41.55
CA GLY A 232 -4.38 -19.10 -42.28
C GLY A 232 -5.78 -18.63 -42.68
N ASN A 233 -6.16 -17.40 -42.34
CA ASN A 233 -7.45 -16.79 -42.69
C ASN A 233 -7.29 -15.66 -43.72
N ARG A 234 -6.10 -15.53 -44.31
CA ARG A 234 -5.78 -14.67 -45.44
C ARG A 234 -4.73 -15.34 -46.32
N TRP A 235 -4.49 -14.80 -47.50
CA TRP A 235 -3.42 -15.26 -48.40
C TRP A 235 -2.35 -14.17 -48.62
N ALA A 236 -1.15 -14.63 -48.95
CA ALA A 236 -0.02 -13.83 -49.38
C ALA A 236 0.51 -14.36 -50.71
N CYS A 237 1.12 -13.50 -51.51
CA CYS A 237 1.75 -13.93 -52.75
C CYS A 237 2.99 -14.79 -52.46
N ASP A 238 3.24 -15.76 -53.33
CA ASP A 238 4.46 -16.53 -53.31
C ASP A 238 5.68 -15.63 -53.54
N ARG A 239 6.86 -16.15 -53.18
CA ARG A 239 8.11 -15.44 -53.35
C ARG A 239 8.28 -15.04 -54.81
N SER A 240 8.67 -13.78 -55.06
CA SER A 240 8.80 -13.14 -56.38
C SER A 240 7.49 -12.69 -57.05
N PHE A 241 6.35 -12.75 -56.35
CA PHE A 241 5.08 -12.18 -56.82
C PHE A 241 4.59 -11.06 -55.91
N GLN A 242 4.00 -10.02 -56.51
CA GLN A 242 3.38 -8.90 -55.82
C GLN A 242 1.87 -8.86 -56.01
N ARG A 243 1.17 -8.32 -55.01
CA ARG A 243 -0.30 -8.23 -55.02
C ARG A 243 -0.76 -7.09 -55.92
N SER A 244 -1.55 -7.41 -56.95
CA SER A 244 -2.18 -6.43 -57.84
C SER A 244 -3.60 -6.88 -58.20
N ASN A 245 -4.60 -6.02 -57.95
CA ASN A 245 -6.03 -6.27 -58.23
C ASN A 245 -6.56 -7.64 -57.76
N GLY A 246 -6.20 -8.07 -56.54
CA GLY A 246 -6.64 -9.35 -55.98
C GLY A 246 -5.94 -10.59 -56.57
N ARG A 247 -4.86 -10.40 -57.33
CA ARG A 247 -4.02 -11.48 -57.89
C ARG A 247 -2.56 -11.28 -57.53
N CYS A 248 -1.76 -12.32 -57.75
CA CYS A 248 -0.31 -12.28 -57.62
C CYS A 248 0.32 -12.24 -59.01
N VAL A 249 1.01 -11.14 -59.31
CA VAL A 249 1.72 -10.90 -60.58
C VAL A 249 3.22 -10.92 -60.31
N LEU A 250 4.00 -11.42 -61.28
CA LEU A 250 5.46 -11.49 -61.14
C LEU A 250 6.02 -10.07 -60.92
N ASP A 251 6.90 -9.94 -59.94
CA ASP A 251 7.64 -8.71 -59.70
C ASP A 251 8.69 -8.55 -60.81
N ASN A 252 8.59 -7.48 -61.62
CA ASN A 252 9.54 -7.18 -62.70
C ASN A 252 10.68 -6.28 -62.20
#